data_AF-A0A820XH49-F1
#
_entry.id   AF-A0A820XH49-F1
#
_cell.length_a   1.000
_cell.length_b   1.000
_cell.length_c   1.000
_cell.angle_alpha   90.00
_cell.angle_beta   90.00
_cell.angle_gamma   90.00
#
_symmetry.space_group_name_H-M   'P 1'
#
loop_
_entity.id
_entity.type
_entity.pdbx_description
1 polymer ?
#
loop_
_entity_poly.entity_id
_entity_poly.type
_entity_poly.pdbx_seq_one_letter_code
_entity_poly.pdbx_strand_id
1 'polypeptide(L)'
;NLTFDLINKNPLLKNLVLWYQRIGSEGVTNTDKNGFLIDFINTITNNLTKSGNHFRYSDKIKYFALSLYILGGKLAYEFIRLNILGSLPGLTMLSILILNSNLKISEAEFRFDQL
;
A
#
# COMPACT_ATOMS: atom_id res chain seq x y z
N ASN A 1 13.68 20.69 2.51
CA ASN A 1 13.25 19.85 1.36
C ASN A 1 13.51 18.37 1.60
N LEU A 2 13.00 17.80 2.70
CA LEU A 2 13.19 16.39 3.07
C LEU A 2 12.63 15.42 2.00
N THR A 3 11.53 15.82 1.36
CA THR A 3 10.86 15.10 0.28
C THR A 3 11.73 14.98 -0.97
N PHE A 4 12.46 16.02 -1.35
CA PHE A 4 13.28 16.02 -2.57
C PHE A 4 14.52 15.14 -2.43
N ASP A 5 15.18 15.19 -1.26
CA ASP A 5 16.33 14.32 -0.96
C ASP A 5 15.93 12.84 -0.87
N LEU A 6 14.76 12.55 -0.28
CA LEU A 6 14.29 11.18 -0.11
C LEU A 6 13.82 10.56 -1.44
N ILE A 7 13.19 11.36 -2.31
CA ILE A 7 12.88 10.95 -3.69
C ILE A 7 14.17 10.68 -4.46
N ASN A 8 15.18 11.55 -4.37
CA ASN A 8 16.44 11.38 -5.09
C ASN A 8 17.30 10.21 -4.57
N LYS A 9 17.20 9.87 -3.29
CA LYS A 9 17.87 8.69 -2.70
C LYS A 9 17.23 7.35 -3.09
N ASN A 10 16.01 7.36 -3.62
CA ASN A 10 15.27 6.15 -3.99
C ASN A 10 14.96 6.16 -5.50
N PRO A 11 15.80 5.53 -6.35
CA PRO A 11 15.66 5.59 -7.81
C PRO A 11 14.29 5.12 -8.31
N LEU A 12 13.73 4.09 -7.68
CA LEU A 12 12.40 3.58 -8.01
C LEU A 12 11.31 4.60 -7.68
N LEU A 13 11.37 5.21 -6.49
CA LEU A 13 10.44 6.27 -6.10
C LEU A 13 10.55 7.48 -7.04
N LYS A 14 11.77 7.85 -7.42
CA LYS A 14 12.03 8.92 -8.39
C LYS A 14 11.37 8.63 -9.75
N ASN A 15 11.58 7.45 -10.32
CA ASN A 15 10.97 7.07 -11.60
C ASN A 15 9.44 7.08 -11.53
N LEU A 16 8.89 6.65 -10.39
CA LEU A 16 7.46 6.54 -10.16
C LEU A 16 6.81 7.92 -10.00
N VAL A 17 7.47 8.86 -9.31
CA VAL A 17 7.06 10.28 -9.23
C VAL A 17 7.18 11.00 -10.57
N LEU A 18 8.26 10.77 -11.33
CA LEU A 18 8.43 11.36 -12.66
C LEU A 18 7.33 10.90 -13.63
N TRP A 19 6.96 9.63 -13.58
CA TRP A 19 5.82 9.10 -14.33
C TRP A 19 4.50 9.80 -13.95
N TYR A 20 4.25 10.01 -12.66
CA TYR A 20 3.05 10.70 -12.19
C TYR A 20 2.97 12.15 -12.69
N GLN A 21 4.07 12.89 -12.59
CA GLN A 21 4.17 14.26 -13.09
C GLN A 21 3.88 14.32 -14.59
N ARG A 22 4.39 13.34 -15.35
CA ARG A 22 4.16 13.24 -16.80
C ARG A 22 2.69 13.03 -17.13
N ILE A 23 2.00 12.12 -16.43
CA ILE A 23 0.56 11.89 -16.64
C ILE A 23 -0.27 13.14 -16.32
N GLY A 24 0.07 13.87 -15.26
CA GLY A 24 -0.61 15.13 -14.93
C GLY A 24 -0.43 16.22 -15.99
N SER A 25 0.73 16.23 -16.68
CA SER A 25 1.07 17.21 -17.72
C SER A 25 0.42 16.91 -19.07
N GLU A 26 0.21 15.64 -19.40
CA GLU A 26 -0.29 15.20 -20.71
C GLU A 26 -1.82 15.27 -20.85
N GLY A 27 -2.55 15.76 -19.85
CA GLY A 27 -4.01 15.95 -19.92
C GLY A 27 -4.79 14.65 -20.20
N VAL A 28 -4.20 13.49 -19.92
CA VAL A 28 -4.79 12.19 -20.26
C VAL A 28 -5.94 11.87 -19.31
N THR A 29 -7.15 11.95 -19.86
CA THR A 29 -8.47 11.73 -19.24
C THR A 29 -8.77 10.27 -18.88
N ASN A 30 -7.76 9.42 -18.69
CA ASN A 30 -7.94 8.00 -18.37
C ASN A 30 -7.68 7.72 -16.87
N THR A 31 -8.30 8.53 -16.02
CA THR A 31 -8.24 8.46 -14.55
C THR A 31 -8.58 7.06 -14.01
N ASP A 32 -9.39 6.30 -14.74
CA ASP A 32 -9.84 4.97 -14.30
C ASP A 32 -8.75 3.89 -14.38
N LYS A 33 -7.92 3.88 -15.42
CA LYS A 33 -6.90 2.82 -15.59
C LYS A 33 -5.76 2.93 -14.58
N ASN A 34 -5.43 4.16 -14.18
CA ASN A 34 -4.29 4.44 -13.30
C ASN A 34 -4.70 4.82 -11.89
N GLY A 35 -6.00 4.73 -11.55
CA GLY A 35 -6.53 5.22 -10.27
C GLY A 35 -5.81 4.65 -9.04
N PHE A 36 -5.47 3.35 -9.05
CA PHE A 36 -4.68 2.76 -7.96
C PHE A 36 -3.26 3.35 -7.86
N LEU A 37 -2.56 3.47 -8.99
CA LEU A 37 -1.19 4.01 -9.01
C LEU A 37 -1.18 5.47 -8.54
N ILE A 38 -2.16 6.27 -8.97
CA ILE A 38 -2.37 7.64 -8.52
C ILE A 38 -2.58 7.66 -6.98
N ASP A 39 -3.51 6.85 -6.47
CA ASP A 39 -3.79 6.75 -5.04
C ASP A 39 -2.55 6.31 -4.24
N PHE A 40 -1.76 5.39 -4.78
CA PHE A 40 -0.54 4.88 -4.15
C PHE A 40 0.54 5.96 -4.06
N ILE A 41 0.74 6.73 -5.12
CA ILE A 41 1.73 7.83 -5.17
C ILE A 41 1.32 8.96 -4.23
N ASN A 42 0.04 9.33 -4.25
CA ASN A 42 -0.50 10.33 -3.34
C ASN A 42 -0.35 9.88 -1.89
N THR A 43 -0.55 8.60 -1.59
CA THR A 43 -0.32 8.02 -0.25
C THR A 43 1.14 8.16 0.17
N ILE A 44 2.09 7.76 -0.68
CA ILE A 44 3.52 7.89 -0.37
C ILE A 44 3.88 9.35 -0.12
N THR A 45 3.51 10.24 -1.05
CA THR A 45 3.83 11.66 -0.98
C THR A 45 3.28 12.30 0.29
N ASN A 46 2.00 12.03 0.62
CA ASN A 46 1.36 12.55 1.83
C ASN A 46 2.01 11.99 3.11
N ASN A 47 2.31 10.69 3.15
CA ASN A 47 2.93 10.07 4.31
C ASN A 47 4.36 10.57 4.54
N LEU A 48 5.15 10.80 3.48
CA LEU A 48 6.50 11.35 3.59
C LEU A 48 6.55 12.78 4.16
N THR A 49 5.43 13.53 4.13
CA THR A 49 5.33 14.84 4.81
C THR A 49 5.04 14.74 6.31
N LYS A 50 4.76 13.53 6.83
CA LYS A 50 4.32 13.28 8.20
C LYS A 50 5.37 12.48 8.97
N SER A 51 5.29 12.51 10.29
CA SER A 51 6.05 11.56 11.11
C SER A 51 5.50 10.14 10.95
N GLY A 52 6.37 9.13 11.10
CA GLY A 52 6.04 7.71 10.83
C GLY A 52 4.79 7.19 11.54
N ASN A 53 4.47 7.74 12.71
CA ASN A 53 3.29 7.35 13.51
C ASN A 53 1.97 7.90 12.95
N HIS A 54 2.02 8.83 11.98
CA HIS A 54 0.86 9.50 11.40
C HIS A 54 0.61 9.09 9.95
N PHE A 55 1.23 8.00 9.50
CA PHE A 55 0.96 7.46 8.17
C PHE A 55 -0.50 7.01 8.08
N ARG A 56 -1.16 7.39 6.99
CA ARG A 56 -2.54 7.03 6.68
C ARG A 56 -2.59 6.33 5.34
N TYR A 57 -3.49 5.36 5.23
CA TYR A 57 -3.63 4.50 4.06
C TYR A 57 -5.11 4.40 3.72
N SER A 58 -5.43 4.49 2.43
CA SER A 58 -6.79 4.19 1.94
C SER A 58 -7.05 2.69 1.96
N ASP A 59 -8.32 2.29 1.87
CA ASP A 59 -8.67 0.86 1.92
C ASP A 59 -8.10 0.08 0.71
N LYS A 60 -8.00 0.71 -0.46
CA LYS A 60 -7.30 0.12 -1.62
C LYS A 60 -5.85 -0.25 -1.29
N ILE A 61 -5.11 0.63 -0.61
CA ILE A 61 -3.73 0.36 -0.22
C ILE A 61 -3.66 -0.70 0.88
N LYS A 62 -4.59 -0.68 1.84
CA LYS A 62 -4.67 -1.71 2.89
C LYS A 62 -4.93 -3.11 2.30
N TYR A 63 -5.88 -3.22 1.37
CA TYR A 63 -6.18 -4.49 0.71
C TYR A 63 -5.01 -4.97 -0.16
N PHE A 64 -4.38 -4.07 -0.91
CA PHE A 64 -3.16 -4.40 -1.66
C PHE A 64 -2.03 -4.90 -0.73
N ALA A 65 -1.79 -4.19 0.38
CA ALA A 65 -0.79 -4.59 1.38
C ALA A 65 -1.09 -5.96 1.98
N LEU A 66 -2.36 -6.24 2.27
CA LEU A 66 -2.82 -7.53 2.78
C LEU A 66 -2.58 -8.64 1.75
N SER A 67 -2.97 -8.44 0.49
CA SER A 67 -2.72 -9.40 -0.59
C SER A 67 -1.23 -9.68 -0.77
N LEU A 68 -0.41 -8.63 -0.75
CA LEU A 68 1.05 -8.76 -0.84
C LEU A 68 1.62 -9.57 0.34
N TYR A 69 1.14 -9.31 1.55
CA TYR A 69 1.57 -10.05 2.75
C TYR A 69 1.15 -11.52 2.72
N ILE A 70 -0.08 -11.83 2.29
CA ILE A 70 -0.59 -13.20 2.22
C ILE A 70 0.16 -14.00 1.13
N LEU A 71 0.35 -13.41 -0.05
CA LEU A 71 0.96 -14.11 -1.20
C LEU A 71 2.48 -14.14 -1.14
N GLY A 72 3.11 -13.02 -0.78
CA GLY A 72 4.57 -12.89 -0.73
C GLY A 72 5.19 -13.29 0.61
N GLY A 73 4.37 -13.43 1.65
CA GLY A 73 4.82 -13.69 3.01
C GLY A 73 5.49 -12.47 3.67
N LYS A 74 5.82 -12.63 4.95
CA LYS A 74 6.35 -11.56 5.81
C LYS A 74 7.64 -10.93 5.27
N LEU A 75 8.57 -11.74 4.77
CA LEU A 75 9.90 -11.25 4.36
C LEU A 75 9.82 -10.37 3.10
N ALA A 76 9.10 -10.82 2.08
CA ALA A 76 8.92 -10.05 0.85
C ALA A 76 8.16 -8.74 1.13
N TYR A 77 7.12 -8.82 1.98
CA TYR A 77 6.36 -7.66 2.39
C TYR A 77 7.24 -6.60 3.10
N GLU A 78 7.99 -7.02 4.13
CA GLU A 78 8.85 -6.11 4.89
C GLU A 78 9.98 -5.54 4.01
N PHE A 79 10.54 -6.34 3.11
CA PHE A 79 11.53 -5.86 2.14
C PHE A 79 10.98 -4.71 1.31
N ILE A 80 9.79 -4.85 0.73
CA ILE A 80 9.17 -3.80 -0.09
C ILE A 80 8.84 -2.57 0.77
N ARG A 81 8.23 -2.78 1.95
CA ARG A 81 7.84 -1.69 2.87
C ARG A 81 9.03 -0.84 3.30
N LEU A 82 10.17 -1.46 3.58
CA LEU A 82 11.38 -0.76 4.01
C LEU A 82 12.07 -0.02 2.85
N ASN A 83 11.99 -0.56 1.63
CA ASN A 83 12.57 0.08 0.44
C ASN A 83 11.71 1.22 -0.13
N ILE A 84 10.40 1.24 0.16
CA ILE A 84 9.50 2.30 -0.29
C ILE A 84 8.81 2.92 0.93
N LEU A 85 9.52 3.77 1.65
CA LEU A 85 9.03 4.37 2.90
C LEU A 85 7.69 5.09 2.71
N GLY A 86 6.75 4.87 3.63
CA GLY A 86 5.43 5.51 3.61
C GLY A 86 4.42 4.88 2.64
N SER A 87 4.82 3.86 1.87
CA SER A 87 3.94 3.19 0.90
C SER A 87 3.00 2.16 1.49
N LEU A 88 3.48 1.38 2.46
CA LEU A 88 2.76 0.23 3.00
C LEU A 88 2.61 0.30 4.53
N PRO A 89 1.48 -0.18 5.09
CA PRO A 89 1.24 -0.25 6.54
C PRO A 89 2.29 -1.08 7.29
N GLY A 90 2.46 -0.81 8.59
CA GLY A 90 3.24 -1.68 9.46
C GLY A 90 2.53 -3.01 9.75
N LEU A 91 3.30 -4.02 10.19
CA LEU A 91 2.78 -5.35 10.54
C LEU A 91 1.65 -5.31 11.57
N THR A 92 1.71 -4.40 12.56
CA THR A 92 0.64 -4.23 13.55
C THR A 92 -0.69 -3.87 12.91
N MET A 93 -0.67 -2.98 11.92
CA MET A 93 -1.88 -2.59 11.19
C MET A 93 -2.39 -3.75 10.33
N LEU A 94 -1.50 -4.52 9.69
CA LEU A 94 -1.90 -5.72 8.95
C LEU A 94 -2.54 -6.76 9.87
N SER A 95 -1.97 -7.01 11.06
CA SER A 95 -2.57 -7.92 12.03
C SER A 95 -3.96 -7.48 12.43
N ILE A 96 -4.18 -6.18 12.67
CA ILE A 96 -5.51 -5.64 12.96
C ILE A 96 -6.46 -5.84 11.77
N LEU A 97 -6.00 -5.60 10.55
CA LEU A 97 -6.81 -5.81 9.34
C LEU A 97 -7.21 -7.28 9.16
N ILE A 98 -6.30 -8.22 9.44
CA ILE A 98 -6.59 -9.66 9.40
C ILE A 98 -7.58 -10.03 10.51
N LEU A 99 -7.34 -9.57 11.73
CA LEU A 99 -8.22 -9.85 12.88
C LEU A 99 -9.63 -9.31 12.68
N ASN A 100 -9.75 -8.13 12.09
CA ASN A 100 -11.03 -7.48 11.79
C ASN A 100 -11.66 -7.96 10.48
N SER A 101 -10.96 -8.78 9.70
CA SER A 101 -11.55 -9.39 8.51
C SER A 101 -12.45 -10.55 8.95
N ASN A 102 -13.65 -10.63 8.38
CA ASN A 102 -14.54 -11.78 8.54
C ASN A 102 -14.00 -13.06 7.85
N LEU A 103 -12.70 -13.09 7.53
CA LEU A 103 -12.01 -14.19 6.85
C LEU A 103 -11.39 -15.19 7.83
N LYS A 104 -11.59 -15.02 9.14
CA LYS A 104 -11.30 -16.09 10.09
C LYS A 104 -12.29 -17.22 9.85
N ILE A 105 -11.80 -18.31 9.26
CA ILE A 105 -12.51 -19.59 9.30
C ILE A 105 -12.68 -19.94 10.77
N SER A 106 -13.92 -19.93 11.24
CA SER A 106 -14.24 -20.42 12.58
C SER A 106 -14.29 -21.94 12.52
N GLU A 107 -13.60 -22.60 13.46
CA GLU A 107 -13.61 -24.06 13.61
C GLU A 107 -14.97 -24.48 14.21
N ALA A 108 -16.04 -24.36 13.41
CA ALA A 108 -17.42 -24.76 13.69
C ALA A 108 -18.37 -24.52 12.50
N GLU A 109 -18.01 -23.69 11.52
CA GLU A 109 -18.84 -23.46 10.30
C GLU A 109 -18.78 -24.62 9.30
N PHE A 110 -17.81 -25.52 9.41
CA PHE A 110 -17.77 -26.78 8.69
C PHE A 110 -18.61 -27.86 9.40
N ARG A 111 -19.88 -27.56 9.67
CA ARG A 111 -20.85 -28.62 9.98
C ARG A 111 -21.33 -29.17 8.64
N PHE A 112 -20.96 -30.42 8.36
CA PHE A 112 -21.56 -31.20 7.29
C PHE A 112 -23.03 -31.45 7.65
N ASP A 113 -23.88 -30.44 7.44
CA ASP A 113 -25.33 -30.64 7.40
C ASP A 113 -25.70 -31.24 6.03
N GLN A 114 -25.19 -32.44 5.78
CA GLN A 114 -25.68 -33.34 4.74
C GLN A 114 -25.75 -34.74 5.35
N LEU A 115 -26.92 -34.98 5.97
CA LEU A 115 -27.53 -36.30 6.13
C LEU A 115 -27.61 -37.04 4.79
#